data_AF-D2ZNR0-F1
#
_entry.id   AF-D2ZNR0-F1
#
_cell.length_a   1.000
_cell.length_b   1.000
_cell.length_c   1.000
_cell.angle_alpha   90.00
_cell.angle_beta   90.00
_cell.angle_gamma   90.00
#
_symmetry.space_group_name_H-M   'P 1'
#
loop_
_entity.id
_entity.type
_entity.pdbx_description
1 polymer ?
#
loop_
_entity_poly.entity_id
_entity_poly.type
_entity_poly.pdbx_seq_one_letter_code
_entity_poly.pdbx_strand_id
1 'polypeptide(L)'
;MSFKNRLMSKIPASYILHKSSNKTEAKLIVKGYNAIRKNNLFDDEFYLNKYPKVKASGMDPLLHYIFFGFNEGKKPNKDFDGVFYKYHYDDVEINPLIHYALYGIDENRQIKVANEDLANFNDLNKTNILFVLHEKIGTIGGTGFTNLDIINSLDKRFGAFILTSDGEDVELWKFTSSLEKIANFNCHPKKYEFLDNRLAGIYEEILSKLDIKIIHINHLINHTFDLAEIANKKRIPYIVSIHDFYYICPSIHLINENYSYCEFKCKTCKFETILKDWQKYGFKLLENAYLNIVPSDSVIEIYKSVYSDLNNFKLIKHGRDIEKSNIEPELSKNPIKIAIPGHISQHKGSLLIKKIKNLDKDNALELHFMGTAIPNLNKYGINHGRYKRGDFNKVIAEINPSFIAILSTCPETFSHTLTESWKSGIPVIATNIGALKERVNKTGGGWLVDYKNPQKIYDKILSIDETDYLEKVENISKINFKSLKEMTDEYNKIYGEMSDEL
;
A
#
# COMPACT_ATOMS: atom_id res chain seq x y z
N MET A 1 15.35 1.49 -20.81
CA MET A 1 15.34 2.74 -21.62
C MET A 1 15.85 2.40 -23.02
N SER A 2 15.32 3.01 -24.09
CA SER A 2 15.83 2.75 -25.46
C SER A 2 17.20 3.43 -25.67
N PHE A 3 18.07 2.81 -26.48
CA PHE A 3 19.40 3.35 -26.82
C PHE A 3 19.33 4.78 -27.39
N LYS A 4 18.29 5.07 -28.20
CA LYS A 4 18.01 6.39 -28.79
C LYS A 4 17.81 7.48 -27.74
N ASN A 5 17.06 7.21 -26.68
CA ASN A 5 16.79 8.19 -25.63
C ASN A 5 18.03 8.49 -24.78
N ARG A 6 18.90 7.48 -24.59
CA ARG A 6 20.19 7.66 -23.91
C ARG A 6 21.09 8.62 -24.68
N LEU A 7 21.25 8.42 -25.99
CA LEU A 7 22.11 9.28 -26.82
C LEU A 7 21.59 10.72 -26.90
N MET A 8 20.28 10.90 -27.08
CA MET A 8 19.68 12.25 -27.16
C MET A 8 19.78 13.03 -25.85
N SER A 9 19.75 12.36 -24.70
CA SER A 9 19.83 13.05 -23.40
C SER A 9 21.16 13.80 -23.17
N LYS A 10 22.19 13.52 -23.98
CA LYS A 10 23.45 14.29 -23.99
C LYS A 10 23.31 15.70 -24.59
N ILE A 11 22.19 16.00 -25.25
CA ILE A 11 21.85 17.31 -25.77
C ILE A 11 20.53 17.74 -25.11
N PRO A 12 20.57 18.40 -23.94
CA PRO A 12 19.38 18.64 -23.12
C PRO A 12 18.22 19.32 -23.86
N ALA A 13 18.50 20.36 -24.64
CA ALA A 13 17.48 21.08 -25.41
C ALA A 13 16.75 20.16 -26.43
N SER A 14 17.49 19.28 -27.11
CA SER A 14 16.93 18.34 -28.10
C SER A 14 16.07 17.28 -27.42
N TYR A 15 16.53 16.76 -26.28
CA TYR A 15 15.77 15.80 -25.48
C TYR A 15 14.47 16.40 -24.93
N ILE A 16 14.52 17.63 -24.42
CA ILE A 16 13.35 18.35 -23.89
C ILE A 16 12.31 18.56 -25.00
N LEU A 17 12.74 19.04 -26.17
CA LEU A 17 11.86 19.22 -27.32
C LEU A 17 11.21 17.91 -27.78
N HIS A 18 11.95 16.80 -27.73
CA HIS A 18 11.42 15.48 -28.10
C HIS A 18 10.40 14.94 -27.08
N LYS A 19 10.53 15.31 -25.79
CA LYS A 19 9.73 14.76 -24.69
C LYS A 19 8.52 15.60 -24.28
N SER A 20 8.50 16.88 -24.61
CA SER A 20 7.42 17.78 -24.21
C SER A 20 6.20 17.62 -25.12
N SER A 21 5.00 17.86 -24.56
CA SER A 21 3.73 17.71 -25.26
C SER A 21 3.47 18.88 -26.22
N ASN A 22 4.02 20.06 -25.91
CA ASN A 22 3.91 21.26 -26.73
C ASN A 22 5.13 22.20 -26.61
N LYS A 23 5.20 23.21 -27.49
CA LYS A 23 6.33 24.16 -27.55
C LYS A 23 6.43 25.08 -26.32
N THR A 24 5.32 25.41 -25.68
CA THR A 24 5.28 26.30 -24.52
C THR A 24 5.89 25.62 -23.31
N GLU A 25 5.46 24.37 -23.05
CA GLU A 25 6.03 23.48 -22.04
C GLU A 25 7.53 23.26 -22.27
N ALA A 26 7.94 22.95 -23.50
CA ALA A 26 9.35 22.75 -23.82
C ALA A 26 10.21 23.99 -23.50
N LYS A 27 9.72 25.19 -23.83
CA LYS A 27 10.41 26.45 -23.50
C LYS A 27 10.54 26.66 -22.00
N LEU A 28 9.48 26.38 -21.24
CA LEU A 28 9.50 26.47 -19.78
C LEU A 28 10.52 25.50 -19.18
N ILE A 29 10.54 24.25 -19.65
CA ILE A 29 11.49 23.24 -19.16
C ILE A 29 12.93 23.61 -19.52
N VAL A 30 13.19 24.13 -20.72
CA VAL A 30 14.55 24.61 -21.08
C VAL A 30 14.99 25.76 -20.19
N LYS A 31 14.11 26.74 -19.93
CA LYS A 31 14.39 27.84 -18.99
C LYS A 31 14.69 27.30 -17.59
N GLY A 32 13.85 26.39 -17.11
CA GLY A 32 14.00 25.71 -15.81
C GLY A 32 15.33 24.96 -15.70
N TYR A 33 15.67 24.13 -16.69
CA TYR A 33 16.94 23.40 -16.73
C TYR A 33 18.14 24.35 -16.58
N ASN A 34 18.16 25.44 -17.35
CA ASN A 34 19.23 26.43 -17.28
C ASN A 34 19.27 27.16 -15.93
N ALA A 35 18.12 27.53 -15.38
CA ALA A 35 18.03 28.18 -14.08
C ALA A 35 18.52 27.27 -12.94
N ILE A 36 18.14 25.99 -12.96
CA ILE A 36 18.59 24.98 -12.00
C ILE A 36 20.11 24.84 -12.03
N ARG A 37 20.71 24.72 -13.23
CA ARG A 37 22.16 24.64 -13.41
C ARG A 37 22.85 25.93 -12.96
N LYS A 38 22.34 27.10 -13.35
CA LYS A 38 22.89 28.40 -12.99
C LYS A 38 22.94 28.62 -11.47
N ASN A 39 21.89 28.19 -10.77
CA ASN A 39 21.76 28.36 -9.32
C ASN A 39 22.31 27.17 -8.51
N ASN A 40 23.00 26.20 -9.14
CA ASN A 40 23.54 24.99 -8.51
C ASN A 40 22.50 24.20 -7.69
N LEU A 41 21.25 24.17 -8.13
CA LEU A 41 20.16 23.52 -7.40
C LEU A 41 20.06 22.00 -7.65
N PHE A 42 21.02 21.42 -8.36
CA PHE A 42 21.06 19.99 -8.64
C PHE A 42 22.48 19.46 -8.46
N ASP A 43 22.63 18.42 -7.63
CA ASP A 43 23.90 17.79 -7.33
C ASP A 43 24.00 16.47 -8.10
N ASP A 44 24.75 16.48 -9.21
CA ASP A 44 24.91 15.30 -10.07
C ASP A 44 25.53 14.12 -9.32
N GLU A 45 26.50 14.36 -8.44
CA GLU A 45 27.21 13.31 -7.72
C GLU A 45 26.30 12.68 -6.67
N PHE A 46 25.64 13.50 -5.85
CA PHE A 46 24.63 13.04 -4.89
C PHE A 46 23.56 12.22 -5.60
N TYR A 47 23.01 12.73 -6.70
CA TYR A 47 21.90 12.09 -7.39
C TYR A 47 22.30 10.74 -7.99
N LEU A 48 23.48 10.66 -8.62
CA LEU A 48 23.96 9.42 -9.24
C LEU A 48 24.41 8.38 -8.21
N ASN A 49 24.94 8.81 -7.06
CA ASN A 49 25.31 7.92 -5.97
C ASN A 49 24.07 7.41 -5.23
N LYS A 50 23.08 8.28 -4.97
CA LYS A 50 21.83 7.89 -4.32
C LYS A 50 20.93 7.03 -5.21
N TYR A 51 20.98 7.21 -6.54
CA TYR A 51 20.14 6.45 -7.48
C TYR A 51 20.97 5.62 -8.49
N PRO A 52 21.54 4.46 -8.09
CA PRO A 52 22.41 3.64 -8.93
C PRO A 52 21.80 3.20 -10.26
N LYS A 53 20.47 2.99 -10.31
CA LYS A 53 19.76 2.66 -11.57
C LYS A 53 19.82 3.81 -12.57
N VAL A 54 19.80 5.07 -12.09
CA VAL A 54 19.98 6.24 -12.95
C VAL A 54 21.42 6.29 -13.45
N LYS A 55 22.40 6.05 -12.57
CA LYS A 55 23.82 5.94 -12.95
C LYS A 55 24.05 4.89 -14.05
N ALA A 56 23.48 3.70 -13.90
CA ALA A 56 23.53 2.64 -14.91
C ALA A 56 22.83 3.02 -16.23
N SER A 57 21.83 3.92 -16.21
CA SER A 57 21.15 4.36 -17.42
C SER A 57 22.02 5.22 -18.34
N GLY A 58 22.99 5.95 -17.76
CA GLY A 58 23.85 6.90 -18.47
C GLY A 58 23.11 8.10 -19.08
N MET A 59 21.90 8.40 -18.61
CA MET A 59 21.14 9.60 -18.94
C MET A 59 21.70 10.81 -18.18
N ASP A 60 21.57 12.02 -18.74
CA ASP A 60 21.78 13.25 -17.95
C ASP A 60 20.89 13.22 -16.69
N PRO A 61 21.48 13.31 -15.49
CA PRO A 61 20.75 13.10 -14.24
C PRO A 61 19.72 14.20 -13.96
N LEU A 62 19.95 15.44 -14.38
CA LEU A 62 18.98 16.53 -14.23
C LEU A 62 17.77 16.32 -15.15
N LEU A 63 17.97 15.94 -16.41
CA LEU A 63 16.87 15.55 -17.30
C LEU A 63 16.11 14.35 -16.75
N HIS A 64 16.82 13.37 -16.18
CA HIS A 64 16.15 12.25 -15.51
C HIS A 64 15.27 12.76 -14.39
N TYR A 65 15.78 13.65 -13.54
CA TYR A 65 15.02 14.22 -12.43
C TYR A 65 13.77 14.97 -12.91
N ILE A 66 13.92 15.86 -13.90
CA ILE A 66 12.84 16.70 -14.42
C ILE A 66 11.68 15.85 -14.97
N PHE A 67 11.98 14.83 -15.78
CA PHE A 67 10.96 14.04 -16.47
C PHE A 67 10.44 12.84 -15.67
N PHE A 68 11.22 12.31 -14.74
CA PHE A 68 10.90 11.06 -14.03
C PHE A 68 11.12 11.20 -12.53
N GLY A 69 12.31 11.65 -12.13
CA GLY A 69 12.77 11.54 -10.74
C GLY A 69 11.87 12.27 -9.75
N PHE A 70 11.36 13.45 -10.11
CA PHE A 70 10.42 14.16 -9.27
C PHE A 70 9.14 13.35 -8.98
N ASN A 71 8.49 12.80 -10.01
CA ASN A 71 7.28 11.97 -9.85
C ASN A 71 7.55 10.65 -9.12
N GLU A 72 8.80 10.19 -9.14
CA GLU A 72 9.27 9.05 -8.36
C GLU A 72 9.67 9.43 -6.92
N GLY A 73 9.47 10.69 -6.51
CA GLY A 73 9.80 11.18 -5.17
C GLY A 73 11.29 11.32 -4.88
N LYS A 74 12.15 11.32 -5.91
CA LYS A 74 13.60 11.48 -5.77
C LYS A 74 13.96 12.90 -5.35
N LYS A 75 15.08 13.07 -4.65
CA LYS A 75 15.61 14.38 -4.23
C LYS A 75 16.74 14.82 -5.19
N PRO A 76 16.74 16.07 -5.69
CA PRO A 76 17.76 16.57 -6.62
C PRO A 76 19.09 16.95 -5.95
N ASN A 77 19.06 17.19 -4.64
CA ASN A 77 20.22 17.45 -3.78
C ASN A 77 19.82 17.11 -2.32
N LYS A 78 20.69 17.39 -1.34
CA LYS A 78 20.43 17.10 0.09
C LYS A 78 19.40 18.03 0.74
N ASP A 79 19.20 19.22 0.19
CA ASP A 79 18.44 20.30 0.82
C ASP A 79 17.06 20.54 0.22
N PHE A 80 16.85 20.24 -1.05
CA PHE A 80 15.59 20.48 -1.73
C PHE A 80 14.68 19.25 -1.69
N ASP A 81 13.58 19.33 -0.96
CA ASP A 81 12.52 18.34 -0.94
C ASP A 81 11.38 18.77 -1.87
N GLY A 82 11.41 18.25 -3.10
CA GLY A 82 10.38 18.56 -4.10
C GLY A 82 8.98 18.07 -3.73
N VAL A 83 8.86 17.05 -2.88
CA VAL A 83 7.55 16.58 -2.39
C VAL A 83 6.99 17.58 -1.39
N PHE A 84 7.79 17.98 -0.40
CA PHE A 84 7.42 19.06 0.52
C PHE A 84 7.01 20.31 -0.26
N TYR A 85 7.86 20.78 -1.17
CA TYR A 85 7.62 22.01 -1.92
C TYR A 85 6.31 21.99 -2.70
N LYS A 86 5.96 20.86 -3.34
CA LYS A 86 4.69 20.72 -4.08
C LYS A 86 3.46 20.76 -3.18
N TYR A 87 3.51 20.13 -2.01
CA TYR A 87 2.35 20.01 -1.13
C TYR A 87 2.24 21.15 -0.11
N HIS A 88 3.32 21.90 0.09
CA HIS A 88 3.33 23.08 0.93
C HIS A 88 2.84 24.33 0.19
N TYR A 89 2.98 24.37 -1.14
CA TYR A 89 2.57 25.50 -1.98
C TYR A 89 1.53 25.08 -3.02
N ASP A 90 0.27 25.44 -2.79
CA ASP A 90 -0.88 25.04 -3.62
C ASP A 90 -0.83 25.59 -5.05
N ASP A 91 -0.05 26.64 -5.30
CA ASP A 91 0.08 27.29 -6.61
C ASP A 91 1.11 26.62 -7.54
N VAL A 92 1.82 25.59 -7.07
CA VAL A 92 2.89 24.93 -7.83
C VAL A 92 2.34 23.83 -8.74
N GLU A 93 1.99 24.21 -9.97
CA GLU A 93 1.45 23.28 -10.99
C GLU A 93 2.51 22.62 -11.88
N ILE A 94 3.78 23.03 -11.76
CA ILE A 94 4.90 22.53 -12.58
C ILE A 94 5.91 21.72 -11.74
N ASN A 95 6.98 21.21 -12.36
CA ASN A 95 8.04 20.55 -11.61
C ASN A 95 8.58 21.49 -10.49
N PRO A 96 8.56 21.07 -9.20
CA PRO A 96 8.89 21.95 -8.08
C PRO A 96 10.28 22.56 -8.13
N LEU A 97 11.29 21.82 -8.61
CA LEU A 97 12.65 22.37 -8.72
C LEU A 97 12.74 23.41 -9.84
N ILE A 98 11.98 23.24 -10.92
CA ILE A 98 11.86 24.26 -11.98
C ILE A 98 11.16 25.49 -11.43
N HIS A 99 10.04 25.32 -10.71
CA HIS A 99 9.34 26.44 -10.10
C HIS A 99 10.24 27.20 -9.13
N TYR A 100 10.92 26.48 -8.23
CA TYR A 100 11.82 27.09 -7.28
C TYR A 100 12.97 27.86 -7.95
N ALA A 101 13.58 27.26 -8.98
CA ALA A 101 14.67 27.90 -9.72
C ALA A 101 14.25 29.15 -10.51
N LEU A 102 12.99 29.23 -10.94
CA LEU A 102 12.46 30.35 -11.73
C LEU A 102 11.80 31.44 -10.88
N TYR A 103 11.22 31.09 -9.74
CA TYR A 103 10.40 31.99 -8.93
C TYR A 103 10.72 31.87 -7.42
N GLY A 104 10.78 30.64 -6.91
CA GLY A 104 10.83 30.40 -5.47
C GLY A 104 12.06 30.95 -4.74
N ILE A 105 13.20 31.11 -5.42
CA ILE A 105 14.38 31.79 -4.85
C ILE A 105 14.04 33.25 -4.52
N ASP A 106 13.48 33.98 -5.50
CA ASP A 106 13.18 35.41 -5.35
C ASP A 106 12.00 35.64 -4.40
N GLU A 107 11.11 34.65 -4.28
CA GLU A 107 9.99 34.63 -3.34
C GLU A 107 10.37 34.19 -1.93
N ASN A 108 11.63 33.82 -1.68
CA ASN A 108 12.12 33.27 -0.40
C ASN A 108 11.33 32.03 0.09
N ARG A 109 10.92 31.15 -0.83
CA ARG A 109 10.16 29.94 -0.49
C ARG A 109 11.04 28.91 0.22
N GLN A 110 10.46 28.23 1.20
CA GLN A 110 11.10 27.14 1.92
C GLN A 110 11.28 25.91 1.00
N ILE A 111 12.46 25.30 1.04
CA ILE A 111 12.80 24.14 0.18
C ILE A 111 12.81 22.80 0.91
N LYS A 112 12.81 22.87 2.23
CA LYS A 112 12.70 21.75 3.17
C LYS A 112 12.03 22.27 4.42
N VAL A 113 11.51 21.34 5.21
CA VAL A 113 11.05 21.64 6.56
C VAL A 113 12.25 22.12 7.37
N ALA A 114 12.17 23.30 7.97
CA ALA A 114 13.02 23.61 9.11
C ALA A 114 12.57 22.66 10.22
N ASN A 115 13.46 21.79 10.72
CA ASN A 115 13.13 20.98 11.89
C ASN A 115 13.02 21.93 13.10
N GLU A 116 11.87 22.59 13.21
CA GLU A 116 11.49 23.38 14.37
C GLU A 116 11.40 22.46 15.58
N ASP A 117 11.46 23.04 16.78
CA ASP A 117 11.32 22.24 17.98
C ASP A 117 9.94 21.57 17.99
N LEU A 118 9.91 20.23 18.03
CA LEU A 118 8.68 19.46 17.98
C LEU A 118 7.68 19.89 19.06
N ALA A 119 8.17 20.39 20.19
CA ALA A 119 7.35 20.93 21.28
C ALA A 119 6.38 22.03 20.82
N ASN A 120 6.72 22.79 19.77
CA ASN A 120 5.86 23.84 19.20
C ASN A 120 4.58 23.29 18.56
N PHE A 121 4.56 22.01 18.19
CA PHE A 121 3.42 21.38 17.53
C PHE A 121 2.47 20.69 18.49
N ASN A 122 2.83 20.56 19.76
CA ASN A 122 2.01 19.93 20.80
C ASN A 122 0.77 20.79 21.11
N ASP A 123 -0.42 20.24 20.91
CA ASP A 123 -1.68 20.84 21.35
C ASP A 123 -2.09 20.26 22.70
N LEU A 124 -1.87 21.02 23.77
CA LEU A 124 -2.15 20.60 25.15
C LEU A 124 -3.64 20.35 25.44
N ASN A 125 -4.55 20.76 24.53
CA ASN A 125 -5.98 20.50 24.68
C ASN A 125 -6.42 19.17 24.06
N LYS A 126 -5.48 18.42 23.47
CA LYS A 126 -5.77 17.18 22.75
C LYS A 126 -4.96 16.01 23.30
N THR A 127 -5.54 14.82 23.20
CA THR A 127 -4.80 13.57 23.39
C THR A 127 -4.07 13.27 22.08
N ASN A 128 -2.73 13.38 22.08
CA ASN A 128 -1.94 13.16 20.88
C ASN A 128 -1.73 11.66 20.59
N ILE A 129 -2.07 11.26 19.37
CA ILE A 129 -1.91 9.90 18.84
C ILE A 129 -0.82 9.92 17.78
N LEU A 130 0.14 8.98 17.88
CA LEU A 130 1.15 8.73 16.86
C LEU A 130 0.76 7.52 16.00
N PHE A 131 0.51 7.73 14.71
CA PHE A 131 0.32 6.69 13.71
C PHE A 131 1.65 6.36 13.04
N VAL A 132 1.97 5.07 12.88
CA VAL A 132 3.25 4.62 12.31
C VAL A 132 3.00 3.83 11.03
N LEU A 133 3.48 4.36 9.90
CA LEU A 133 3.22 3.83 8.56
C LEU A 133 4.53 3.62 7.78
N HIS A 134 4.54 2.64 6.90
CA HIS A 134 5.72 2.26 6.11
C HIS A 134 5.77 2.86 4.69
N GLU A 135 4.87 3.78 4.38
CA GLU A 135 4.71 4.34 3.03
C GLU A 135 4.77 5.87 3.08
N LYS A 136 5.28 6.46 1.99
CA LYS A 136 5.32 7.91 1.83
C LYS A 136 3.90 8.44 1.64
N ILE A 137 3.58 9.56 2.28
CA ILE A 137 2.31 10.24 2.03
C ILE A 137 2.22 10.59 0.53
N GLY A 138 1.12 10.14 -0.10
CA GLY A 138 0.89 10.29 -1.54
C GLY A 138 1.24 9.08 -2.42
N THR A 139 1.87 8.03 -1.90
CA THR A 139 2.17 6.78 -2.66
C THR A 139 1.20 5.63 -2.37
N ILE A 140 -0.04 5.98 -2.01
CA ILE A 140 -0.90 5.15 -1.17
C ILE A 140 -1.51 3.94 -1.90
N GLY A 141 -1.37 2.76 -1.28
CA GLY A 141 -2.09 1.53 -1.61
C GLY A 141 -3.39 1.33 -0.82
N GLY A 142 -4.01 0.14 -0.90
CA GLY A 142 -5.27 -0.16 -0.19
C GLY A 142 -5.19 0.02 1.34
N THR A 143 -4.06 -0.33 1.95
CA THR A 143 -3.80 -0.17 3.39
C THR A 143 -3.66 1.31 3.77
N GLY A 144 -2.89 2.11 3.04
CA GLY A 144 -2.74 3.53 3.34
C GLY A 144 -4.04 4.33 3.18
N PHE A 145 -4.93 3.95 2.24
CA PHE A 145 -6.25 4.57 2.16
C PHE A 145 -7.05 4.32 3.43
N THR A 146 -7.02 3.10 3.95
CA THR A 146 -7.70 2.76 5.21
C THR A 146 -7.13 3.54 6.39
N ASN A 147 -5.80 3.72 6.45
CA ASN A 147 -5.16 4.49 7.51
C ASN A 147 -5.59 5.96 7.47
N LEU A 148 -5.63 6.57 6.28
CA LEU A 148 -6.14 7.92 6.11
C LEU A 148 -7.64 8.02 6.45
N ASP A 149 -8.44 7.04 6.05
CA ASP A 149 -9.87 6.98 6.37
C ASP A 149 -10.09 7.02 7.91
N ILE A 150 -9.25 6.30 8.68
CA ILE A 150 -9.26 6.32 10.15
C ILE A 150 -8.81 7.69 10.69
N ILE A 151 -7.68 8.22 10.22
CA ILE A 151 -7.11 9.50 10.68
C ILE A 151 -8.07 10.66 10.40
N ASN A 152 -8.69 10.70 9.22
CA ASN A 152 -9.66 11.71 8.82
C ASN A 152 -10.96 11.66 9.64
N SER A 153 -11.27 10.50 10.24
CA SER A 153 -12.48 10.29 11.02
C SER A 153 -12.27 10.47 12.53
N LEU A 154 -11.08 10.89 12.96
CA LEU A 154 -10.77 11.03 14.39
C LEU A 154 -11.67 12.05 15.08
N ASP A 155 -12.11 11.72 16.29
CA ASP A 155 -12.79 12.68 17.16
C ASP A 155 -11.91 13.91 17.43
N LYS A 156 -12.54 15.08 17.52
CA LYS A 156 -11.85 16.37 17.68
C LYS A 156 -10.96 16.46 18.93
N ARG A 157 -11.20 15.61 19.93
CA ARG A 157 -10.39 15.46 21.16
C ARG A 157 -8.98 14.93 20.88
N PHE A 158 -8.75 14.30 19.73
CA PHE A 158 -7.46 13.72 19.38
C PHE A 158 -6.65 14.65 18.46
N GLY A 159 -5.34 14.68 18.73
CA GLY A 159 -4.33 15.21 17.82
C GLY A 159 -3.68 14.05 17.07
N ALA A 160 -3.44 14.21 15.77
CA ALA A 160 -2.89 13.13 14.95
C ALA A 160 -1.51 13.50 14.41
N PHE A 161 -0.53 12.70 14.79
CA PHE A 161 0.83 12.73 14.25
C PHE A 161 1.08 11.44 13.48
N ILE A 162 1.79 11.54 12.37
CA ILE A 162 1.98 10.42 11.45
C ILE A 162 3.48 10.32 11.18
N LEU A 163 4.07 9.20 11.60
CA LEU A 163 5.46 8.88 11.32
C LEU A 163 5.51 7.92 10.13
N THR A 164 6.17 8.35 9.06
CA THR A 164 6.32 7.57 7.83
C THR A 164 7.78 7.23 7.57
N SER A 165 8.05 6.02 7.06
CA SER A 165 9.37 5.64 6.57
C SER A 165 9.29 4.85 5.26
N ASP A 166 9.91 5.36 4.19
CA ASP A 166 10.02 4.66 2.90
C ASP A 166 11.36 3.91 2.73
N GLY A 167 12.18 3.87 3.80
CA GLY A 167 13.53 3.31 3.81
C GLY A 167 14.60 4.29 3.34
N GLU A 168 14.20 5.45 2.81
CA GLU A 168 15.07 6.54 2.39
C GLU A 168 14.87 7.80 3.22
N ASP A 169 13.73 8.02 3.84
CA ASP A 169 13.50 9.14 4.73
C ASP A 169 12.56 8.71 5.86
N VAL A 170 12.81 9.25 7.06
CA VAL A 170 11.88 9.16 8.19
C VAL A 170 11.28 10.55 8.37
N GLU A 171 9.99 10.65 8.12
CA GLU A 171 9.26 11.91 8.05
C GLU A 171 8.12 11.90 9.07
N LEU A 172 7.95 13.02 9.76
CA LEU A 172 6.88 13.22 10.73
C LEU A 172 5.95 14.30 10.22
N TRP A 173 4.66 14.02 10.34
CA TRP A 173 3.60 14.85 9.84
C TRP A 173 2.58 15.12 10.94
N LYS A 174 1.97 16.29 10.90
CA LYS A 174 0.83 16.67 11.72
C LYS A 174 -0.41 16.70 10.83
N PHE A 175 -1.48 16.08 11.29
CA PHE A 175 -2.77 16.14 10.62
C PHE A 175 -3.70 17.10 11.36
N THR A 176 -4.21 18.09 10.63
CA THR A 176 -5.21 19.04 11.10
C THR A 176 -6.42 19.04 10.15
N SER A 177 -6.64 20.10 9.37
CA SER A 177 -7.49 20.10 8.18
C SER A 177 -6.74 19.60 6.93
N SER A 178 -5.41 19.62 6.98
CA SER A 178 -4.51 19.13 5.94
C SER A 178 -3.32 18.41 6.57
N LEU A 179 -2.53 17.71 5.74
CA LEU A 179 -1.29 17.06 6.16
C LEU A 179 -0.13 18.05 6.03
N GLU A 180 0.51 18.35 7.16
CA GLU A 180 1.67 19.22 7.24
C GLU A 180 2.90 18.39 7.62
N LYS A 181 3.99 18.48 6.84
CA LYS A 181 5.26 17.85 7.22
C LYS A 181 5.95 18.74 8.26
N ILE A 182 6.18 18.20 9.46
CA ILE A 182 6.76 18.94 10.58
C ILE A 182 8.21 18.56 10.88
N ALA A 183 8.68 17.38 10.43
CA ALA A 183 10.10 17.05 10.47
C ALA A 183 10.52 16.03 9.38
N ASN A 184 11.79 16.09 9.00
CA ASN A 184 12.49 14.99 8.33
C ASN A 184 13.82 14.72 9.07
N PHE A 185 13.97 13.50 9.58
CA PHE A 185 15.10 13.12 10.42
C PHE A 185 16.34 12.68 9.62
N ASN A 186 16.25 12.60 8.29
CA ASN A 186 17.31 12.08 7.40
C ASN A 186 17.90 10.75 7.90
N CYS A 187 17.05 9.89 8.46
CA CYS A 187 17.41 8.56 8.91
C CYS A 187 17.07 7.56 7.79
N HIS A 188 17.97 6.59 7.59
CA HIS A 188 17.84 5.56 6.55
C HIS A 188 17.87 4.18 7.21
N PRO A 189 16.70 3.65 7.62
CA PRO A 189 16.60 2.36 8.29
C PRO A 189 17.03 1.23 7.35
N LYS A 190 17.85 0.28 7.82
CA LYS A 190 18.21 -0.86 6.98
C LYS A 190 17.05 -1.83 6.92
N LYS A 191 16.92 -2.51 5.77
CA LYS A 191 15.91 -3.57 5.61
C LYS A 191 16.18 -4.71 6.57
N TYR A 192 15.12 -5.16 7.25
CA TYR A 192 15.14 -6.27 8.19
C TYR A 192 16.05 -6.04 9.40
N GLU A 193 16.30 -4.78 9.75
CA GLU A 193 16.97 -4.41 10.99
C GLU A 193 15.97 -4.52 12.14
N PHE A 194 16.37 -5.17 13.22
CA PHE A 194 15.50 -5.36 14.39
C PHE A 194 15.44 -4.09 15.24
N LEU A 195 16.62 -3.49 15.46
CA LEU A 195 16.87 -2.37 16.37
C LEU A 195 17.83 -1.37 15.70
N ASP A 196 17.60 -0.07 15.84
CA ASP A 196 18.51 1.00 15.39
C ASP A 196 18.51 2.13 16.43
N ASN A 197 19.67 2.33 17.09
CA ASN A 197 19.83 3.36 18.14
C ASN A 197 19.48 4.78 17.68
N ARG A 198 19.67 5.11 16.39
CA ARG A 198 19.32 6.43 15.85
C ARG A 198 17.81 6.58 15.75
N LEU A 199 17.12 5.54 15.28
CA LEU A 199 15.66 5.51 15.25
C LEU A 199 15.08 5.51 16.67
N ALA A 200 15.68 4.77 17.60
CA ALA A 200 15.32 4.81 19.00
C ALA A 200 15.36 6.24 19.57
N GLY A 201 16.43 7.00 19.27
CA GLY A 201 16.54 8.42 19.64
C GLY A 201 15.45 9.30 19.01
N ILE A 202 15.10 9.06 17.74
CA ILE A 202 14.01 9.76 17.05
C ILE A 202 12.65 9.45 17.69
N TYR A 203 12.36 8.18 17.99
CA TYR A 203 11.14 7.78 18.67
C TYR A 203 11.03 8.43 20.05
N GLU A 204 12.12 8.41 20.85
CA GLU A 204 12.18 9.06 22.16
C GLU A 204 11.88 10.56 22.08
N GLU A 205 12.47 11.26 21.10
CA GLU A 205 12.25 12.68 20.87
C GLU A 205 10.79 12.97 20.51
N ILE A 206 10.23 12.25 19.53
CA ILE A 206 8.83 12.39 19.08
C ILE A 206 7.89 12.16 20.25
N LEU A 207 8.02 11.02 20.94
CA LEU A 207 7.10 10.62 22.00
C LEU A 207 7.12 11.62 23.17
N SER A 208 8.30 12.17 23.49
CA SER A 208 8.44 13.08 24.63
C SER A 208 8.04 14.52 24.29
N LYS A 209 8.49 15.06 23.16
CA LYS A 209 8.25 16.47 22.81
C LYS A 209 6.83 16.75 22.33
N LEU A 210 6.19 15.78 21.69
CA LEU A 210 4.79 15.90 21.27
C LEU A 210 3.81 15.40 22.34
N ASP A 211 4.30 14.99 23.51
CA ASP A 211 3.49 14.40 24.57
C ASP A 211 2.55 13.31 24.04
N ILE A 212 3.12 12.36 23.29
CA ILE A 212 2.33 11.28 22.67
C ILE A 212 1.75 10.40 23.77
N LYS A 213 0.43 10.25 23.73
CA LYS A 213 -0.35 9.51 24.71
C LYS A 213 -0.79 8.13 24.24
N ILE A 214 -0.94 7.97 22.92
CA ILE A 214 -1.36 6.72 22.29
C ILE A 214 -0.51 6.51 21.04
N ILE A 215 -0.12 5.26 20.77
CA ILE A 215 0.53 4.90 19.50
C ILE A 215 -0.36 3.90 18.75
N HIS A 216 -0.58 4.16 17.47
CA HIS A 216 -1.16 3.19 16.56
C HIS A 216 -0.10 2.72 15.56
N ILE A 217 0.39 1.50 15.75
CA ILE A 217 1.34 0.86 14.86
C ILE A 217 0.58 0.21 13.71
N ASN A 218 0.44 0.91 12.59
CA ASN A 218 -0.14 0.33 11.38
C ASN A 218 0.87 -0.60 10.68
N HIS A 219 2.16 -0.24 10.71
CA HIS A 219 3.20 -1.08 10.14
C HIS A 219 4.62 -0.69 10.60
N LEU A 220 5.56 -1.65 10.65
CA LEU A 220 6.98 -1.41 10.98
C LEU A 220 7.99 -1.72 9.86
N ILE A 221 7.57 -2.03 8.63
CA ILE A 221 8.47 -1.96 7.45
C ILE A 221 9.17 -0.61 7.44
N ASN A 222 10.50 -0.64 7.25
CA ASN A 222 11.38 0.52 7.32
C ASN A 222 11.37 1.26 8.67
N HIS A 223 10.87 0.62 9.72
CA HIS A 223 11.04 1.01 11.12
C HIS A 223 11.76 -0.14 11.86
N THR A 224 11.83 -0.04 13.18
CA THR A 224 12.45 -1.02 14.07
C THR A 224 11.56 -1.29 15.27
N PHE A 225 11.79 -2.42 15.96
CA PHE A 225 11.00 -2.83 17.12
C PHE A 225 11.27 -1.98 18.38
N ASP A 226 12.28 -1.11 18.36
CA ASP A 226 12.62 -0.20 19.47
C ASP A 226 11.43 0.66 19.91
N LEU A 227 10.56 1.04 18.96
CA LEU A 227 9.40 1.88 19.25
C LEU A 227 8.51 1.25 20.34
N ALA A 228 8.23 -0.05 20.23
CA ALA A 228 7.42 -0.75 21.23
C ALA A 228 8.16 -0.86 22.57
N GLU A 229 9.47 -1.06 22.57
CA GLU A 229 10.26 -1.10 23.81
C GLU A 229 10.27 0.25 24.54
N ILE A 230 10.38 1.35 23.79
CA ILE A 230 10.33 2.71 24.31
C ILE A 230 8.94 3.04 24.84
N ALA A 231 7.89 2.71 24.08
CA ALA A 231 6.51 2.90 24.48
C ALA A 231 6.21 2.20 25.82
N ASN A 232 6.64 0.94 25.96
CA ASN A 232 6.50 0.18 27.20
C ASN A 232 7.25 0.81 28.38
N LYS A 233 8.49 1.28 28.17
CA LYS A 233 9.26 1.97 29.23
C LYS A 233 8.59 3.27 29.67
N LYS A 234 8.00 4.02 28.74
CA LYS A 234 7.26 5.26 29.01
C LYS A 234 5.81 5.03 29.48
N ARG A 235 5.34 3.78 29.48
CA ARG A 235 3.94 3.42 29.76
C ARG A 235 2.95 4.11 28.81
N ILE A 236 3.33 4.28 27.55
CA ILE A 236 2.45 4.78 26.49
C ILE A 236 1.76 3.56 25.87
N PRO A 237 0.43 3.43 26.00
CA PRO A 237 -0.29 2.31 25.42
C PRO A 237 -0.28 2.39 23.90
N TYR A 238 -0.23 1.22 23.25
CA TYR A 238 -0.25 1.13 21.79
C TYR A 238 -1.13 0.01 21.28
N ILE A 239 -1.74 0.23 20.12
CA ILE A 239 -2.43 -0.81 19.35
C ILE A 239 -1.65 -1.12 18.08
N VAL A 240 -1.83 -2.33 17.57
CA VAL A 240 -1.19 -2.79 16.34
C VAL A 240 -2.27 -3.22 15.36
N SER A 241 -2.30 -2.64 14.16
CA SER A 241 -3.15 -3.16 13.08
C SER A 241 -2.39 -4.18 12.25
N ILE A 242 -2.93 -5.39 12.15
CA ILE A 242 -2.35 -6.51 11.42
C ILE A 242 -2.96 -6.56 10.02
N HIS A 243 -2.26 -5.97 9.05
CA HIS A 243 -2.69 -5.94 7.65
C HIS A 243 -2.03 -7.01 6.78
N ASP A 244 -0.92 -7.59 7.24
CA ASP A 244 -0.19 -8.70 6.62
C ASP A 244 0.51 -9.53 7.72
N PHE A 245 1.42 -10.42 7.33
CA PHE A 245 2.13 -11.32 8.27
C PHE A 245 3.54 -10.84 8.63
N TYR A 246 3.83 -9.54 8.51
CA TYR A 246 5.14 -8.95 8.81
C TYR A 246 5.63 -9.35 10.19
N TYR A 247 4.79 -9.30 11.22
CA TYR A 247 5.20 -9.62 12.58
C TYR A 247 5.51 -11.11 12.80
N ILE A 248 5.12 -12.00 11.88
CA ILE A 248 5.53 -13.41 11.87
C ILE A 248 6.81 -13.58 11.04
N CYS A 249 6.88 -12.92 9.87
CA CYS A 249 7.94 -13.12 8.91
C CYS A 249 8.17 -11.85 8.07
N PRO A 250 9.43 -11.43 7.83
CA PRO A 250 9.71 -10.27 6.99
C PRO A 250 9.28 -10.41 5.53
N SER A 251 8.87 -11.62 5.10
CA SER A 251 8.32 -11.87 3.76
C SER A 251 6.94 -11.27 3.52
N ILE A 252 6.22 -10.89 4.58
CA ILE A 252 4.82 -10.39 4.64
C ILE A 252 3.72 -11.30 4.07
N HIS A 253 4.01 -12.12 3.07
CA HIS A 253 3.05 -12.96 2.34
C HIS A 253 3.16 -14.46 2.67
N LEU A 254 4.18 -14.86 3.43
CA LEU A 254 4.42 -16.27 3.80
C LEU A 254 4.54 -17.20 2.56
N ILE A 255 5.23 -16.75 1.52
CA ILE A 255 5.40 -17.51 0.27
C ILE A 255 6.79 -18.14 0.17
N ASN A 256 6.86 -19.29 -0.52
CA ASN A 256 8.11 -19.92 -0.91
C ASN A 256 8.60 -19.43 -2.29
N GLU A 257 9.71 -20.00 -2.78
CA GLU A 257 10.31 -19.67 -4.09
C GLU A 257 9.37 -19.94 -5.29
N ASN A 258 8.38 -20.82 -5.09
CA ASN A 258 7.34 -21.12 -6.07
C ASN A 258 6.10 -20.22 -5.94
N TYR A 259 6.19 -19.12 -5.19
CA TYR A 259 5.10 -18.16 -4.94
C TYR A 259 3.83 -18.79 -4.35
N SER A 260 3.99 -19.88 -3.62
CA SER A 260 2.89 -20.58 -2.92
C SER A 260 3.06 -20.41 -1.43
N TYR A 261 1.95 -20.44 -0.68
CA TYR A 261 1.98 -20.43 0.78
C TYR A 261 2.93 -21.51 1.32
N CYS A 262 3.91 -21.08 2.12
CA CYS A 262 5.00 -21.94 2.56
C CYS A 262 4.63 -22.80 3.78
N GLU A 263 3.54 -22.47 4.48
CA GLU A 263 3.10 -23.19 5.71
C GLU A 263 4.25 -23.30 6.74
N PHE A 264 5.11 -22.27 6.82
CA PHE A 264 6.30 -22.21 7.68
C PHE A 264 7.37 -23.29 7.42
N LYS A 265 7.34 -23.94 6.26
CA LYS A 265 8.37 -24.91 5.82
C LYS A 265 9.58 -24.16 5.25
N CYS A 266 10.48 -23.71 6.13
CA CYS A 266 11.50 -22.70 5.81
C CYS A 266 12.94 -23.21 5.59
N LYS A 267 13.19 -24.51 5.44
CA LYS A 267 14.56 -25.11 5.36
C LYS A 267 15.47 -24.58 4.23
N THR A 268 14.92 -23.91 3.23
CA THR A 268 15.67 -23.28 2.13
C THR A 268 15.27 -21.82 1.95
N CYS A 269 14.64 -21.23 2.96
CA CYS A 269 14.09 -19.88 2.88
C CYS A 269 15.19 -18.85 3.15
N LYS A 270 15.23 -17.77 2.36
CA LYS A 270 16.16 -16.64 2.57
C LYS A 270 16.07 -15.97 3.95
N PHE A 271 14.99 -16.21 4.70
CA PHE A 271 14.77 -15.66 6.03
C PHE A 271 15.03 -16.67 7.15
N GLU A 272 15.46 -17.90 6.84
CA GLU A 272 15.66 -18.97 7.81
C GLU A 272 16.51 -18.54 9.01
N THR A 273 17.61 -17.83 8.75
CA THR A 273 18.57 -17.41 9.79
C THR A 273 18.03 -16.33 10.72
N ILE A 274 17.10 -15.50 10.27
CA ILE A 274 16.56 -14.38 11.06
C ILE A 274 15.16 -14.66 11.61
N LEU A 275 14.46 -15.68 11.10
CA LEU A 275 13.05 -15.91 11.39
C LEU A 275 12.77 -16.10 12.88
N LYS A 276 13.64 -16.82 13.60
CA LYS A 276 13.44 -17.09 15.03
C LYS A 276 13.52 -15.81 15.86
N ASP A 277 14.52 -14.98 15.62
CA ASP A 277 14.65 -13.69 16.30
C ASP A 277 13.52 -12.75 15.89
N TRP A 278 13.14 -12.77 14.62
CA TRP A 278 12.01 -12.00 14.11
C TRP A 278 10.72 -12.33 14.82
N GLN A 279 10.45 -13.63 14.97
CA GLN A 279 9.28 -14.10 15.68
C GLN A 279 9.31 -13.71 17.16
N LYS A 280 10.49 -13.69 17.79
CA LYS A 280 10.66 -13.24 19.17
C LYS A 280 10.31 -11.75 19.35
N TYR A 281 10.83 -10.87 18.48
CA TYR A 281 10.51 -9.45 18.54
C TYR A 281 9.05 -9.17 18.17
N GLY A 282 8.54 -9.85 17.13
CA GLY A 282 7.13 -9.81 16.75
C GLY A 282 6.21 -10.21 17.89
N PHE A 283 6.48 -11.33 18.56
CA PHE A 283 5.70 -11.78 19.72
C PHE A 283 5.73 -10.75 20.85
N LYS A 284 6.92 -10.28 21.25
CA LYS A 284 7.06 -9.29 22.33
C LYS A 284 6.28 -8.00 22.02
N LEU A 285 6.33 -7.51 20.79
CA LEU A 285 5.56 -6.33 20.38
C LEU A 285 4.06 -6.59 20.49
N LEU A 286 3.57 -7.72 19.99
CA LEU A 286 2.13 -8.01 19.95
C LEU A 286 1.56 -8.34 21.33
N GLU A 287 2.31 -9.07 22.16
CA GLU A 287 1.92 -9.44 23.52
C GLU A 287 1.75 -8.20 24.42
N ASN A 288 2.62 -7.21 24.28
CA ASN A 288 2.55 -5.97 25.05
C ASN A 288 1.62 -4.90 24.45
N ALA A 289 1.04 -5.15 23.28
CA ALA A 289 0.05 -4.24 22.70
C ALA A 289 -1.22 -4.21 23.58
N TYR A 290 -1.88 -3.06 23.68
CA TYR A 290 -3.21 -2.95 24.27
C TYR A 290 -4.20 -3.85 23.52
N LEU A 291 -4.20 -3.76 22.18
CA LEU A 291 -4.95 -4.63 21.29
C LEU A 291 -4.20 -4.86 19.96
N ASN A 292 -4.34 -6.08 19.43
CA ASN A 292 -3.96 -6.45 18.07
C ASN A 292 -5.20 -6.46 17.18
N ILE A 293 -5.37 -5.42 16.38
CA ILE A 293 -6.52 -5.26 15.48
C ILE A 293 -6.32 -6.15 14.25
N VAL A 294 -7.27 -7.04 14.01
CA VAL A 294 -7.24 -8.00 12.90
C VAL A 294 -8.50 -7.89 12.05
N PRO A 295 -8.42 -8.07 10.72
CA PRO A 295 -9.58 -7.92 9.85
C PRO A 295 -10.40 -9.21 9.65
N SER A 296 -9.89 -10.37 10.05
CA SER A 296 -10.55 -11.67 9.87
C SER A 296 -10.08 -12.72 10.89
N ASP A 297 -10.91 -13.73 11.15
CA ASP A 297 -10.60 -14.84 12.07
C ASP A 297 -9.43 -15.70 11.56
N SER A 298 -9.29 -15.85 10.23
CA SER A 298 -8.17 -16.58 9.61
C SER A 298 -6.80 -15.96 9.93
N VAL A 299 -6.75 -14.64 10.17
CA VAL A 299 -5.52 -13.98 10.62
C VAL A 299 -5.18 -14.43 12.04
N ILE A 300 -6.18 -14.49 12.93
CA ILE A 300 -6.02 -14.99 14.30
C ILE A 300 -5.51 -16.43 14.28
N GLU A 301 -6.12 -17.30 13.47
CA GLU A 301 -5.70 -18.71 13.34
C GLU A 301 -4.23 -18.83 12.91
N ILE A 302 -3.81 -18.07 11.88
CA ILE A 302 -2.42 -18.09 11.41
C ILE A 302 -1.46 -17.56 12.48
N TYR A 303 -1.79 -16.44 13.13
CA TYR A 303 -0.96 -15.91 14.21
C TYR A 303 -0.87 -16.87 15.40
N LYS A 304 -1.98 -17.48 15.83
CA LYS A 304 -1.99 -18.46 16.93
C LYS A 304 -1.25 -19.76 16.60
N SER A 305 -1.13 -20.10 15.32
CA SER A 305 -0.30 -21.24 14.91
C SER A 305 1.20 -21.02 15.15
N VAL A 306 1.63 -19.77 15.33
CA VAL A 306 3.02 -19.39 15.64
C VAL A 306 3.16 -18.90 17.09
N TYR A 307 2.17 -18.16 17.58
CA TYR A 307 2.12 -17.51 18.88
C TYR A 307 0.91 -18.00 19.67
N SER A 308 1.02 -19.20 20.25
CA SER A 308 -0.10 -19.84 20.97
C SER A 308 -0.67 -18.99 22.11
N ASP A 309 0.18 -18.20 22.76
CA ASP A 309 -0.16 -17.45 23.97
C ASP A 309 -0.68 -16.03 23.68
N LEU A 310 -0.72 -15.63 22.40
CA LEU A 310 -1.21 -14.31 21.99
C LEU A 310 -2.75 -14.28 22.01
N ASN A 311 -3.35 -13.44 22.86
CA ASN A 311 -4.80 -13.47 23.13
C ASN A 311 -5.52 -12.13 23.07
N ASN A 312 -4.79 -11.01 22.99
CA ASN A 312 -5.31 -9.64 22.93
C ASN A 312 -5.74 -9.22 21.51
N PHE A 313 -6.45 -10.09 20.78
CA PHE A 313 -6.96 -9.78 19.45
C PHE A 313 -8.29 -9.04 19.49
N LYS A 314 -8.46 -8.07 18.58
CA LYS A 314 -9.74 -7.39 18.33
C LYS A 314 -10.08 -7.46 16.85
N LEU A 315 -11.20 -8.11 16.53
CA LEU A 315 -11.69 -8.21 15.16
C LEU A 315 -12.34 -6.88 14.74
N ILE A 316 -11.74 -6.16 13.79
CA ILE A 316 -12.34 -5.00 13.11
C ILE A 316 -12.23 -5.23 11.61
N LYS A 317 -13.34 -5.64 10.99
CA LYS A 317 -13.43 -5.76 9.53
C LYS A 317 -13.28 -4.39 8.88
N HIS A 318 -12.67 -4.36 7.70
CA HIS A 318 -12.61 -3.14 6.91
C HIS A 318 -13.99 -2.74 6.39
N GLY A 319 -14.36 -1.49 6.65
CA GLY A 319 -15.58 -0.86 6.20
C GLY A 319 -15.37 -0.05 4.92
N ARG A 320 -16.34 -0.07 3.99
CA ARG A 320 -16.26 0.71 2.74
C ARG A 320 -17.63 1.15 2.23
N ASP A 321 -17.72 2.43 1.90
CA ASP A 321 -18.83 2.99 1.15
C ASP A 321 -18.52 2.81 -0.34
N ILE A 322 -19.29 1.93 -0.97
CA ILE A 322 -19.18 1.61 -2.40
C ILE A 322 -20.63 1.50 -2.85
N GLU A 323 -20.96 2.20 -3.93
CA GLU A 323 -22.29 2.18 -4.53
C GLU A 323 -22.64 0.75 -4.98
N LYS A 324 -23.94 0.42 -4.99
CA LYS A 324 -24.39 -0.84 -5.58
C LYS A 324 -24.29 -0.75 -7.09
N SER A 325 -23.89 -1.84 -7.72
CA SER A 325 -23.96 -1.95 -9.18
C SER A 325 -25.40 -2.19 -9.63
N ASN A 326 -25.75 -1.68 -10.81
CA ASN A 326 -27.04 -1.93 -11.48
C ASN A 326 -26.96 -3.13 -12.47
N ILE A 327 -25.93 -3.96 -12.37
CA ILE A 327 -25.74 -5.11 -13.27
C ILE A 327 -26.60 -6.27 -12.79
N GLU A 328 -27.32 -6.90 -13.71
CA GLU A 328 -27.97 -8.18 -13.48
C GLU A 328 -26.96 -9.32 -13.75
N PRO A 329 -26.59 -10.13 -12.74
CA PRO A 329 -25.61 -11.20 -12.92
C PRO A 329 -26.13 -12.30 -13.85
N GLU A 330 -25.33 -12.70 -14.85
CA GLU A 330 -25.70 -13.71 -15.83
C GLU A 330 -24.56 -14.72 -16.08
N LEU A 331 -24.92 -15.99 -16.18
CA LEU A 331 -24.00 -17.07 -16.57
C LEU A 331 -23.90 -17.19 -18.10
N SER A 332 -22.88 -16.55 -18.67
CA SER A 332 -22.42 -16.76 -20.04
C SER A 332 -21.83 -18.16 -20.20
N LYS A 333 -22.08 -18.80 -21.35
CA LYS A 333 -21.59 -20.17 -21.64
C LYS A 333 -20.49 -20.23 -22.70
N ASN A 334 -20.47 -19.33 -23.68
CA ASN A 334 -19.53 -19.38 -24.81
C ASN A 334 -19.21 -17.99 -25.38
N PRO A 335 -18.09 -17.36 -25.02
CA PRO A 335 -17.17 -17.75 -23.95
C PRO A 335 -17.74 -17.42 -22.56
N ILE A 336 -17.25 -18.12 -21.53
CA ILE A 336 -17.45 -17.74 -20.13
C ILE A 336 -16.55 -16.55 -19.82
N LYS A 337 -17.14 -15.39 -19.55
CA LYS A 337 -16.41 -14.17 -19.20
C LYS A 337 -16.02 -14.15 -17.72
N ILE A 338 -14.72 -14.00 -17.46
CA ILE A 338 -14.17 -13.97 -16.09
C ILE A 338 -13.37 -12.69 -15.90
N ALA A 339 -13.81 -11.85 -14.96
CA ALA A 339 -13.05 -10.68 -14.52
C ALA A 339 -12.05 -11.05 -13.42
N ILE A 340 -10.85 -10.48 -13.49
CA ILE A 340 -9.74 -10.73 -12.56
C ILE A 340 -9.18 -9.36 -12.12
N PRO A 341 -9.72 -8.79 -11.03
CA PRO A 341 -9.30 -7.50 -10.51
C PRO A 341 -8.05 -7.55 -9.60
N GLY A 342 -7.30 -6.45 -9.57
CA GLY A 342 -6.25 -6.17 -8.60
C GLY A 342 -4.84 -6.02 -9.20
N HIS A 343 -3.83 -6.19 -8.35
CA HIS A 343 -2.43 -6.28 -8.77
C HIS A 343 -2.06 -7.75 -9.01
N ILE A 344 -2.13 -8.21 -10.25
CA ILE A 344 -2.01 -9.62 -10.64
C ILE A 344 -0.53 -10.03 -10.74
N SER A 345 0.13 -10.06 -9.58
CA SER A 345 1.48 -10.58 -9.37
C SER A 345 1.49 -12.12 -9.29
N GLN A 346 2.67 -12.72 -9.14
CA GLN A 346 2.83 -14.18 -9.00
C GLN A 346 2.05 -14.73 -7.79
N HIS A 347 2.13 -14.06 -6.63
CA HIS A 347 1.43 -14.48 -5.41
C HIS A 347 -0.07 -14.14 -5.42
N LYS A 348 -0.50 -13.27 -6.35
CA LYS A 348 -1.91 -12.98 -6.66
C LYS A 348 -2.46 -13.86 -7.79
N GLY A 349 -1.78 -14.96 -8.10
CA GLY A 349 -2.31 -16.01 -8.97
C GLY A 349 -1.94 -15.92 -10.44
N SER A 350 -1.06 -15.02 -10.89
CA SER A 350 -0.72 -14.89 -12.32
C SER A 350 -0.19 -16.20 -12.94
N LEU A 351 0.60 -16.97 -12.16
CA LEU A 351 1.10 -18.28 -12.59
C LEU A 351 -0.02 -19.32 -12.66
N LEU A 352 -1.00 -19.25 -11.76
CA LEU A 352 -2.17 -20.13 -11.75
C LEU A 352 -3.09 -19.83 -12.93
N ILE A 353 -3.37 -18.55 -13.20
CA ILE A 353 -4.13 -18.08 -14.36
C ILE A 353 -3.52 -18.60 -15.65
N LYS A 354 -2.19 -18.49 -15.80
CA LYS A 354 -1.46 -19.03 -16.96
C LYS A 354 -1.65 -20.54 -17.09
N LYS A 355 -1.60 -21.29 -15.99
CA LYS A 355 -1.82 -22.75 -16.01
C LYS A 355 -3.24 -23.09 -16.46
N ILE A 356 -4.25 -22.40 -15.91
CA ILE A 356 -5.67 -22.59 -16.29
C ILE A 356 -5.87 -22.26 -17.77
N LYS A 357 -5.42 -21.10 -18.25
CA LYS A 357 -5.61 -20.71 -19.66
C LYS A 357 -4.84 -21.62 -20.64
N ASN A 358 -3.75 -22.25 -20.21
CA ASN A 358 -3.07 -23.25 -21.05
C ASN A 358 -3.86 -24.55 -21.21
N LEU A 359 -4.76 -24.88 -20.27
CA LEU A 359 -5.65 -26.05 -20.35
C LEU A 359 -6.86 -25.77 -21.26
N ASP A 360 -7.28 -24.50 -21.35
CA ASP A 360 -8.37 -24.02 -22.18
C ASP A 360 -8.04 -24.05 -23.69
N LYS A 361 -8.10 -25.24 -24.30
CA LYS A 361 -7.80 -25.44 -25.73
C LYS A 361 -8.89 -24.94 -26.66
N ASP A 362 -10.14 -24.98 -26.20
CA ASP A 362 -11.31 -24.64 -27.00
C ASP A 362 -11.72 -23.17 -26.86
N ASN A 363 -10.93 -22.37 -26.11
CA ASN A 363 -11.23 -20.98 -25.77
C ASN A 363 -12.61 -20.80 -25.11
N ALA A 364 -12.96 -21.72 -24.22
CA ALA A 364 -14.15 -21.64 -23.41
C ALA A 364 -14.10 -20.44 -22.43
N LEU A 365 -12.92 -19.94 -22.07
CA LEU A 365 -12.75 -18.86 -21.11
C LEU A 365 -12.25 -17.56 -21.76
N GLU A 366 -12.97 -16.46 -21.53
CA GLU A 366 -12.54 -15.10 -21.86
C GLU A 366 -12.12 -14.37 -20.57
N LEU A 367 -10.82 -14.09 -20.44
CA LEU A 367 -10.26 -13.48 -19.23
C LEU A 367 -10.14 -11.97 -19.38
N HIS A 368 -10.62 -11.22 -18.39
CA HIS A 368 -10.54 -9.76 -18.32
C HIS A 368 -9.73 -9.35 -17.11
N PHE A 369 -8.57 -8.74 -17.31
CA PHE A 369 -7.71 -8.23 -16.25
C PHE A 369 -8.05 -6.78 -15.94
N MET A 370 -8.34 -6.47 -14.67
CA MET A 370 -8.62 -5.12 -14.20
C MET A 370 -7.58 -4.71 -13.16
N GLY A 371 -6.91 -3.59 -13.35
CA GLY A 371 -5.85 -3.12 -12.48
C GLY A 371 -4.47 -3.25 -13.11
N THR A 372 -3.54 -3.87 -12.40
CA THR A 372 -2.15 -4.02 -12.89
C THR A 372 -1.84 -5.49 -13.09
N ALA A 373 -1.54 -5.87 -14.33
CA ALA A 373 -1.11 -7.21 -14.67
C ALA A 373 0.39 -7.23 -15.00
N ILE A 374 1.07 -8.33 -14.68
CA ILE A 374 2.44 -8.53 -15.17
C ILE A 374 2.44 -8.59 -16.71
N PRO A 375 3.43 -8.00 -17.41
CA PRO A 375 3.35 -7.80 -18.87
C PRO A 375 3.12 -9.07 -19.70
N ASN A 376 3.66 -10.21 -19.25
CA ASN A 376 3.50 -11.51 -19.90
C ASN A 376 2.12 -12.14 -19.71
N LEU A 377 1.25 -11.58 -18.86
CA LEU A 377 -0.12 -12.05 -18.66
C LEU A 377 -1.08 -11.51 -19.74
N ASN A 378 -0.76 -10.36 -20.35
CA ASN A 378 -1.59 -9.69 -21.36
C ASN A 378 -1.91 -10.55 -22.59
N LYS A 379 -1.16 -11.63 -22.86
CA LYS A 379 -1.45 -12.55 -23.98
C LYS A 379 -2.53 -13.59 -23.66
N TYR A 380 -2.96 -13.68 -22.40
CA TYR A 380 -3.93 -14.67 -21.93
C TYR A 380 -5.35 -14.10 -21.77
N GLY A 381 -5.54 -12.79 -22.00
CA GLY A 381 -6.81 -12.10 -21.79
C GLY A 381 -6.73 -10.61 -22.10
N ILE A 382 -7.86 -9.93 -21.94
CA ILE A 382 -8.03 -8.49 -22.24
C ILE A 382 -7.62 -7.70 -21.00
N ASN A 383 -6.69 -6.75 -21.14
CA ASN A 383 -6.24 -5.90 -20.04
C ASN A 383 -6.92 -4.52 -20.10
N HIS A 384 -7.74 -4.23 -19.09
CA HIS A 384 -8.50 -2.98 -18.94
C HIS A 384 -7.72 -1.87 -18.22
N GLY A 385 -6.50 -2.16 -17.78
CA GLY A 385 -5.64 -1.20 -17.12
C GLY A 385 -6.10 -0.82 -15.71
N ARG A 386 -5.50 0.24 -15.15
CA ARG A 386 -5.80 0.73 -13.81
C ARG A 386 -7.15 1.44 -13.78
N TYR A 387 -7.92 1.21 -12.72
CA TYR A 387 -9.18 1.90 -12.43
C TYR A 387 -9.07 2.67 -11.10
N LYS A 388 -9.90 3.72 -10.92
CA LYS A 388 -10.02 4.39 -9.62
C LYS A 388 -10.94 3.58 -8.71
N ARG A 389 -10.76 3.69 -7.39
CA ARG A 389 -11.53 2.92 -6.39
C ARG A 389 -13.05 3.00 -6.59
N GLY A 390 -13.58 4.18 -6.95
CA GLY A 390 -15.02 4.37 -7.23
C GLY A 390 -15.51 3.80 -8.57
N ASP A 391 -14.62 3.50 -9.50
CA ASP A 391 -14.96 3.06 -10.85
C ASP A 391 -15.08 1.53 -10.98
N PHE A 392 -14.90 0.77 -9.89
CA PHE A 392 -14.89 -0.70 -9.94
C PHE A 392 -16.15 -1.25 -10.63
N ASN A 393 -17.33 -0.83 -10.17
CA ASN A 393 -18.62 -1.29 -10.72
C ASN A 393 -18.80 -0.88 -12.17
N LYS A 394 -18.31 0.30 -12.56
CA LYS A 394 -18.38 0.78 -13.95
C LYS A 394 -17.61 -0.16 -14.88
N VAL A 395 -16.38 -0.52 -14.51
CA VAL A 395 -15.57 -1.43 -15.32
C VAL A 395 -16.16 -2.85 -15.34
N ILE A 396 -16.72 -3.32 -14.22
CA ILE A 396 -17.44 -4.61 -14.20
C ILE A 396 -18.67 -4.56 -15.12
N ALA A 397 -19.41 -3.45 -15.18
CA ALA A 397 -20.57 -3.29 -16.07
C ALA A 397 -20.16 -3.33 -17.55
N GLU A 398 -19.04 -2.71 -17.91
CA GLU A 398 -18.51 -2.73 -19.27
C GLU A 398 -18.08 -4.14 -19.71
N ILE A 399 -17.54 -4.93 -18.78
CA ILE A 399 -17.12 -6.32 -19.06
C ILE A 399 -18.34 -7.27 -19.11
N ASN A 400 -19.30 -7.05 -18.22
CA ASN A 400 -20.42 -7.95 -17.90
C ASN A 400 -19.96 -9.41 -17.70
N PRO A 401 -19.11 -9.69 -16.68
CA PRO A 401 -18.56 -11.02 -16.46
C PRO A 401 -19.56 -11.93 -15.74
N SER A 402 -19.47 -13.24 -16.00
CA SER A 402 -20.20 -14.23 -15.21
C SER A 402 -19.59 -14.43 -13.84
N PHE A 403 -18.26 -14.38 -13.76
CA PHE A 403 -17.52 -14.60 -12.53
C PHE A 403 -16.46 -13.54 -12.31
N ILE A 404 -16.17 -13.26 -11.04
CA ILE A 404 -14.93 -12.59 -10.66
C ILE A 404 -13.99 -13.62 -10.00
N ALA A 405 -12.80 -13.81 -10.55
CA ALA A 405 -11.83 -14.75 -10.00
C ALA A 405 -10.75 -14.04 -9.15
N ILE A 406 -10.58 -14.52 -7.91
CA ILE A 406 -9.57 -14.03 -6.96
C ILE A 406 -8.67 -15.21 -6.59
N LEU A 407 -7.57 -15.34 -7.33
CA LEU A 407 -6.75 -16.57 -7.38
C LEU A 407 -5.45 -16.47 -6.57
N SER A 408 -5.45 -15.74 -5.46
CA SER A 408 -4.27 -15.56 -4.61
C SER A 408 -3.75 -16.90 -4.07
N THR A 409 -2.45 -17.13 -4.23
CA THR A 409 -1.76 -18.37 -3.79
C THR A 409 -1.08 -18.20 -2.42
N CYS A 410 -1.35 -17.07 -1.78
CA CYS A 410 -0.94 -16.70 -0.43
C CYS A 410 -2.18 -16.39 0.42
N PRO A 411 -2.11 -16.56 1.75
CA PRO A 411 -3.20 -16.14 2.61
C PRO A 411 -3.39 -14.63 2.49
N GLU A 412 -4.61 -14.20 2.14
CA GLU A 412 -5.01 -12.81 2.31
C GLU A 412 -5.52 -12.57 3.72
N THR A 413 -5.29 -11.38 4.26
CA THR A 413 -5.79 -10.97 5.59
C THR A 413 -7.24 -10.51 5.54
N PHE A 414 -7.68 -9.92 4.43
CA PHE A 414 -9.08 -9.50 4.26
C PHE A 414 -9.60 -9.66 2.83
N SER A 415 -8.87 -9.16 1.84
CA SER A 415 -9.30 -8.98 0.44
C SER A 415 -10.40 -7.92 0.25
N HIS A 416 -9.99 -6.69 -0.06
CA HIS A 416 -10.95 -5.63 -0.43
C HIS A 416 -11.63 -5.93 -1.76
N THR A 417 -10.89 -6.54 -2.68
CA THR A 417 -11.39 -6.98 -3.97
C THR A 417 -12.54 -7.95 -3.84
N LEU A 418 -12.53 -8.85 -2.84
CA LEU A 418 -13.67 -9.72 -2.56
C LEU A 418 -14.94 -8.95 -2.17
N THR A 419 -14.80 -7.90 -1.35
CA THR A 419 -15.92 -7.01 -1.00
C THR A 419 -16.45 -6.27 -2.23
N GLU A 420 -15.55 -5.74 -3.07
CA GLU A 420 -15.90 -5.02 -4.30
C GLU A 420 -16.64 -5.94 -5.28
N SER A 421 -16.17 -7.18 -5.47
CA SER A 421 -16.82 -8.19 -6.30
C SER A 421 -18.25 -8.51 -5.85
N TRP A 422 -18.46 -8.74 -4.55
CA TRP A 422 -19.81 -9.03 -4.07
C TRP A 422 -20.73 -7.81 -4.13
N LYS A 423 -20.20 -6.60 -3.93
CA LYS A 423 -21.00 -5.38 -4.12
C LYS A 423 -21.38 -5.11 -5.57
N SER A 424 -20.65 -5.68 -6.54
CA SER A 424 -21.06 -5.64 -7.94
C SER A 424 -22.14 -6.68 -8.28
N GLY A 425 -22.55 -7.52 -7.33
CA GLY A 425 -23.54 -8.59 -7.51
C GLY A 425 -23.00 -9.87 -8.14
N ILE A 426 -21.72 -9.90 -8.54
CA ILE A 426 -21.15 -11.00 -9.32
C ILE A 426 -20.55 -12.07 -8.40
N PRO A 427 -20.92 -13.36 -8.57
CA PRO A 427 -20.30 -14.47 -7.86
C PRO A 427 -18.80 -14.59 -8.07
N VAL A 428 -18.10 -15.04 -7.02
CA VAL A 428 -16.65 -15.18 -7.05
C VAL A 428 -16.17 -16.62 -7.15
N ILE A 429 -15.04 -16.80 -7.82
CA ILE A 429 -14.23 -18.03 -7.73
C ILE A 429 -12.96 -17.66 -6.99
N ALA A 430 -12.80 -18.16 -5.77
CA ALA A 430 -11.72 -17.78 -4.87
C ALA A 430 -10.89 -18.98 -4.42
N THR A 431 -9.61 -18.77 -4.17
CA THR A 431 -8.76 -19.83 -3.62
C THR A 431 -9.10 -20.12 -2.16
N ASN A 432 -8.93 -21.38 -1.76
CA ASN A 432 -9.29 -21.90 -0.44
C ASN A 432 -8.24 -21.59 0.66
N ILE A 433 -7.78 -20.33 0.76
CA ILE A 433 -6.75 -19.91 1.71
C ILE A 433 -7.08 -18.59 2.40
N GLY A 434 -6.69 -18.45 3.68
CA GLY A 434 -6.82 -17.23 4.47
C GLY A 434 -8.25 -16.65 4.49
N ALA A 435 -8.35 -15.33 4.43
CA ALA A 435 -9.62 -14.62 4.52
C ALA A 435 -10.57 -14.92 3.34
N LEU A 436 -10.05 -15.34 2.17
CA LEU A 436 -10.89 -15.74 1.05
C LEU A 436 -11.72 -16.98 1.42
N LYS A 437 -11.06 -18.01 1.97
CA LYS A 437 -11.72 -19.24 2.45
C LYS A 437 -12.78 -18.93 3.52
N GLU A 438 -12.37 -18.21 4.56
CA GLU A 438 -13.24 -17.85 5.69
C GLU A 438 -14.50 -17.12 5.21
N ARG A 439 -14.31 -16.05 4.43
CA ARG A 439 -15.40 -15.16 4.05
C ARG A 439 -16.34 -15.80 3.03
N VAL A 440 -15.84 -16.57 2.07
CA VAL A 440 -16.69 -17.28 1.11
C VAL A 440 -17.51 -18.36 1.82
N ASN A 441 -16.91 -19.15 2.73
CA ASN A 441 -17.65 -20.14 3.52
C ASN A 441 -18.75 -19.50 4.37
N LYS A 442 -18.50 -18.33 4.96
CA LYS A 442 -19.46 -17.63 5.82
C LYS A 442 -20.64 -17.03 5.05
N THR A 443 -20.43 -16.64 3.80
CA THR A 443 -21.43 -15.89 3.02
C THR A 443 -22.10 -16.73 1.95
N GLY A 444 -21.47 -17.79 1.45
CA GLY A 444 -21.95 -18.55 0.30
C GLY A 444 -21.91 -17.79 -1.02
N GLY A 445 -21.25 -16.62 -1.08
CA GLY A 445 -21.24 -15.73 -2.26
C GLY A 445 -20.29 -16.16 -3.39
N GLY A 446 -19.98 -17.44 -3.51
CA GLY A 446 -19.05 -17.95 -4.53
C GLY A 446 -18.56 -19.37 -4.27
N TRP A 447 -17.53 -19.78 -5.01
CA TRP A 447 -16.93 -21.11 -4.92
C TRP A 447 -15.48 -21.03 -4.47
N LEU A 448 -15.09 -22.01 -3.65
CA LEU A 448 -13.71 -22.20 -3.24
C LEU A 448 -13.02 -23.25 -4.09
N VAL A 449 -11.80 -22.94 -4.51
CA VAL A 449 -10.98 -23.84 -5.32
C VAL A 449 -9.59 -24.04 -4.74
N ASP A 450 -9.01 -25.21 -4.98
CA ASP A 450 -7.65 -25.53 -4.54
C ASP A 450 -6.64 -25.04 -5.58
N TYR A 451 -5.87 -24.02 -5.19
CA TYR A 451 -4.83 -23.41 -6.04
C TYR A 451 -3.72 -24.40 -6.45
N LYS A 452 -3.59 -25.54 -5.74
CA LYS A 452 -2.62 -26.60 -6.06
C LYS A 452 -3.06 -27.44 -7.25
N ASN A 453 -4.33 -27.37 -7.69
CA ASN A 453 -4.86 -28.19 -8.79
C ASN A 453 -5.56 -27.35 -9.90
N PRO A 454 -4.78 -26.80 -10.86
CA PRO A 454 -5.31 -26.00 -11.97
C PRO A 454 -6.35 -26.72 -12.84
N GLN A 455 -6.22 -28.04 -13.01
CA GLN A 455 -7.18 -28.83 -13.80
C GLN A 455 -8.55 -28.84 -13.13
N LYS A 456 -8.60 -29.15 -11.83
CA LYS A 456 -9.87 -29.12 -11.07
C LYS A 456 -10.50 -27.73 -11.05
N ILE A 457 -9.70 -26.66 -11.06
CA ILE A 457 -10.21 -25.29 -11.16
C ILE A 457 -10.90 -25.09 -12.51
N TYR A 458 -10.22 -25.44 -13.60
CA TYR A 458 -10.77 -25.36 -14.95
C TYR A 458 -12.06 -26.16 -15.09
N ASP A 459 -12.05 -27.42 -14.65
CA ASP A 459 -13.22 -28.30 -14.71
C ASP A 459 -14.39 -27.75 -13.89
N LYS A 460 -14.13 -27.21 -12.68
CA LYS A 460 -15.18 -26.60 -11.85
C LYS A 460 -15.78 -25.36 -12.50
N ILE A 461 -14.98 -24.52 -13.18
CA ILE A 461 -15.52 -23.36 -13.91
C ILE A 461 -16.51 -23.80 -14.98
N LEU A 462 -16.17 -24.83 -15.75
CA LEU A 462 -17.02 -25.33 -16.84
C LEU A 462 -18.26 -26.08 -16.34
N SER A 463 -18.20 -26.64 -15.14
CA SER A 463 -19.29 -27.45 -14.59
C SER A 463 -20.34 -26.65 -13.81
N ILE A 464 -20.17 -25.33 -13.63
CA ILE A 464 -21.17 -24.51 -12.92
C ILE A 464 -22.41 -24.41 -13.79
N ASP A 465 -23.55 -24.84 -13.24
CA ASP A 465 -24.85 -24.67 -13.87
C ASP A 465 -25.57 -23.43 -13.35
N GLU A 466 -26.69 -23.10 -13.98
CA GLU A 466 -27.50 -21.92 -13.69
C GLU A 466 -28.13 -21.97 -12.29
N THR A 467 -28.45 -23.17 -11.78
CA THR A 467 -29.03 -23.33 -10.43
C THR A 467 -28.00 -23.02 -9.36
N ASP A 468 -26.80 -23.64 -9.43
CA ASP A 468 -25.67 -23.37 -8.53
C ASP A 468 -25.27 -21.88 -8.62
N TYR A 469 -25.29 -21.30 -9.82
CA TYR A 469 -24.98 -19.89 -10.06
C TYR A 469 -25.94 -18.94 -9.34
N LEU A 470 -27.25 -19.09 -9.58
CA LEU A 470 -28.28 -18.23 -9.01
C LEU A 470 -28.33 -18.31 -7.49
N GLU A 471 -28.02 -19.48 -6.91
CA GLU A 471 -27.87 -19.63 -5.45
C GLU A 471 -26.77 -18.70 -4.89
N LYS A 472 -25.62 -18.57 -5.58
CA LYS A 472 -24.55 -17.66 -5.13
C LYS A 472 -24.94 -16.19 -5.28
N VAL A 473 -25.66 -15.85 -6.35
CA VAL A 473 -26.22 -14.50 -6.55
C VAL A 473 -27.18 -14.15 -5.40
N GLU A 474 -28.07 -15.06 -5.04
CA GLU A 474 -29.00 -14.87 -3.93
C GLU A 474 -28.25 -14.70 -2.60
N ASN A 475 -27.24 -15.52 -2.33
CA ASN A 475 -26.41 -15.42 -1.14
C ASN A 475 -25.70 -14.06 -1.03
N ILE A 476 -25.21 -13.53 -2.15
CA ILE A 476 -24.57 -12.19 -2.22
C ILE A 476 -25.54 -11.09 -1.81
N SER A 477 -26.80 -11.17 -2.27
CA SER A 477 -27.82 -10.16 -1.96
C SER A 477 -28.10 -10.01 -0.45
N LYS A 478 -27.80 -11.06 0.33
CA LYS A 478 -28.00 -11.13 1.79
C LYS A 478 -26.77 -10.65 2.58
N ILE A 479 -25.64 -10.36 1.93
CA ILE A 479 -24.41 -9.95 2.62
C ILE A 479 -24.58 -8.54 3.17
N ASN A 480 -24.44 -8.39 4.49
CA ASN A 480 -24.29 -7.08 5.11
C ASN A 480 -22.82 -6.60 5.04
N PHE A 481 -22.59 -5.49 4.35
CA PHE A 481 -21.27 -4.88 4.23
C PHE A 481 -21.11 -3.75 5.23
N LYS A 482 -20.03 -3.85 6.02
CA LYS A 482 -19.64 -2.78 6.94
C LYS A 482 -19.34 -1.49 6.17
N SER A 483 -19.96 -0.39 6.58
CA SER A 483 -19.71 0.96 6.09
C SER A 483 -18.38 1.51 6.58
N LEU A 484 -17.88 2.56 5.92
CA LEU A 484 -16.68 3.23 6.37
C LEU A 484 -16.85 3.78 7.80
N LYS A 485 -17.99 4.42 8.06
CA LYS A 485 -18.32 5.01 9.35
C LYS A 485 -18.34 3.97 10.48
N GLU A 486 -18.98 2.82 10.28
CA GLU A 486 -18.99 1.76 11.31
C GLU A 486 -17.58 1.27 11.66
N MET A 487 -16.67 1.21 10.69
CA MET A 487 -15.28 0.84 10.96
C MET A 487 -14.56 1.94 11.75
N THR A 488 -14.68 3.21 11.36
CA THR A 488 -13.96 4.29 12.02
C THR A 488 -14.52 4.62 13.41
N ASP A 489 -15.83 4.45 13.63
CA ASP A 489 -16.45 4.54 14.96
C ASP A 489 -15.84 3.51 15.94
N GLU A 490 -15.54 2.29 15.49
CA GLU A 490 -14.88 1.29 16.35
C GLU A 490 -13.44 1.67 16.72
N TYR A 491 -12.69 2.29 15.79
CA TYR A 491 -11.36 2.81 16.10
C TYR A 491 -11.42 3.99 17.08
N ASN A 492 -12.32 4.95 16.87
CA ASN A 492 -12.53 6.07 17.80
C ASN A 492 -12.91 5.59 19.20
N LYS A 493 -13.76 4.56 19.29
CA LYS A 493 -14.11 3.95 20.58
C LYS A 493 -12.87 3.41 21.30
N ILE A 494 -12.00 2.69 20.60
CA ILE A 494 -10.75 2.16 21.19
C ILE A 494 -9.83 3.29 21.64
N TYR A 495 -9.66 4.34 20.83
CA TYR A 495 -8.86 5.50 21.25
C TYR A 495 -9.46 6.21 22.46
N GLY A 496 -10.79 6.27 22.55
CA GLY A 496 -11.52 6.77 23.71
C GLY A 496 -11.20 5.97 24.96
N GLU A 497 -11.39 4.65 24.91
CA GLU A 497 -11.09 3.72 26.01
C GLU A 497 -9.64 3.84 26.46
N MET A 498 -8.67 3.80 25.54
CA MET A 498 -7.26 3.96 25.87
C MET A 498 -6.94 5.32 26.50
N SER A 499 -7.58 6.39 26.05
CA SER A 499 -7.35 7.74 26.55
C SER A 499 -8.02 7.99 27.90
N ASP A 500 -9.08 7.26 28.23
CA ASP A 500 -9.77 7.37 29.51
C ASP A 500 -9.04 6.57 30.62
N GLU A 501 -8.13 5.66 30.25
CA GLU A 501 -7.25 4.90 31.16
C GLU A 501 -5.92 5.61 31.50
N LEU A 502 -5.60 6.73 30.84
CA LEU A 502 -4.42 7.56 31.09
C LEU A 502 -4.58 8.47 32.32
#